data_AF-A0A7S4S7C9-F1
#
_entry.id   AF-A0A7S4S7C9-F1
#
_cell.length_a   1.000
_cell.length_b   1.000
_cell.length_c   1.000
_cell.angle_alpha   90.00
_cell.angle_beta   90.00
_cell.angle_gamma   90.00
#
_symmetry.space_group_name_H-M   'P 1'
#
loop_
_entity.id
_entity.type
_entity.pdbx_description
1 polymer ?
#
loop_
_entity_poly.entity_id
_entity_poly.type
_entity_poly.pdbx_seq_one_letter_code
_entity_poly.pdbx_strand_id
1 'polypeptide(L)'
;MRLIRNTISCLFWTLAVQESQAEAVQNGKTNDISKIESNNVIKSTENRRRRLLDRMSSFDYTINDDDGTVTFTVEVAKSNNWISFGTSQNGGMMYGSEVVIGRPALPEGANNPSKYRLGTVMNVKVNGDRLTESQQTLIDPSITSQDGKTILQFTKLLSEPGEIPIDADGKNVFVWAYGVDSSSRFSIHTNSGSTEVDFSLYKGPDSTDNSSSDSTVTESVSYRGRWKVHGILAFTAWGVLVPTAISVSLLRNLYPSNFPWLRVHFALNGLACIIMIVVFAIALTSYDTTGRNHFNGTHEKIGLVIFVFVLFQVMGGVFRAHAPKPASAIADTVHDNENVVNEESDEEFTDEGKKVEKSLQRMIWEVMHKGMGVLLLVLGLYEVQSGIALYASRYSPETSVEIAYQAWIGAGLGIVLLLFAYSKLRDRTPKTT
;
A
#
# COMPACT_ATOMS: atom_id res chain seq x y z
N MET A 1 25.95 -20.19 0.49
CA MET A 1 26.61 -19.28 1.46
C MET A 1 27.28 -18.05 0.85
N ARG A 2 27.99 -18.12 -0.28
CA ARG A 2 28.61 -16.93 -0.93
C ARG A 2 27.61 -15.89 -1.46
N LEU A 3 26.43 -16.32 -1.93
CA LEU A 3 25.41 -15.40 -2.48
C LEU A 3 24.76 -14.51 -1.42
N ILE A 4 24.50 -15.07 -0.22
CA ILE A 4 23.93 -14.36 0.95
C ILE A 4 24.94 -13.34 1.51
N ARG A 5 26.24 -13.68 1.50
CA ARG A 5 27.30 -12.76 1.94
C ARG A 5 27.41 -11.54 1.03
N ASN A 6 27.21 -11.71 -0.28
CA ASN A 6 27.27 -10.61 -1.25
C ASN A 6 26.03 -9.72 -1.23
N THR A 7 24.84 -10.25 -0.88
CA THR A 7 23.62 -9.43 -0.74
C THR A 7 23.66 -8.56 0.52
N ILE A 8 24.22 -9.09 1.62
CA ILE A 8 24.40 -8.32 2.87
C ILE A 8 25.47 -7.24 2.70
N SER A 9 26.57 -7.50 2.00
CA SER A 9 27.60 -6.48 1.72
C SER A 9 27.11 -5.33 0.82
N CYS A 10 26.18 -5.58 -0.12
CA CYS A 10 25.57 -4.50 -0.90
C CYS A 10 24.67 -3.59 -0.05
N LEU A 11 23.92 -4.15 0.90
CA LEU A 11 23.04 -3.41 1.82
C LEU A 11 23.84 -2.49 2.78
N PHE A 12 25.00 -2.94 3.28
CA PHE A 12 25.86 -2.09 4.11
C PHE A 12 26.55 -0.96 3.32
N TRP A 13 26.86 -1.18 2.04
CA TRP A 13 27.46 -0.16 1.20
C TRP A 13 26.47 0.94 0.79
N THR A 14 25.18 0.60 0.63
CA THR A 14 24.15 1.60 0.31
C THR A 14 23.82 2.50 1.51
N LEU A 15 23.84 1.95 2.74
CA LEU A 15 23.63 2.72 3.97
C LEU A 15 24.81 3.68 4.25
N ALA A 16 26.06 3.25 4.02
CA ALA A 16 27.23 4.09 4.24
C ALA A 16 27.35 5.27 3.25
N VAL A 17 26.90 5.11 2.01
CA VAL A 17 26.86 6.20 1.01
C VAL A 17 25.81 7.25 1.36
N GLN A 18 24.74 6.86 2.06
CA GLN A 18 23.67 7.77 2.47
C GLN A 18 24.06 8.62 3.69
N GLU A 19 24.87 8.09 4.61
CA GLU A 19 25.46 8.83 5.74
C GLU A 19 26.53 9.84 5.27
N SER A 20 27.38 9.47 4.31
CA SER A 20 28.43 10.35 3.77
C SER A 20 27.88 11.59 3.02
N GLN A 21 26.66 11.51 2.47
CA GLN A 21 26.02 12.64 1.78
C GLN A 21 25.32 13.60 2.77
N ALA A 22 24.95 13.13 3.96
CA ALA A 22 24.33 13.96 5.00
C ALA A 22 25.36 14.89 5.69
N GLU A 23 26.61 14.45 5.85
CA GLU A 23 27.67 15.26 6.47
C GLU A 23 28.25 16.34 5.53
N ALA A 24 28.17 16.14 4.20
CA ALA A 24 28.67 17.12 3.22
C ALA A 24 27.77 18.35 3.05
N VAL A 25 26.47 18.25 3.40
CA VAL A 25 25.51 19.36 3.29
C VAL A 25 25.60 20.35 4.46
N GLN A 26 26.19 19.96 5.59
CA GLN A 26 26.33 20.83 6.77
C GLN A 26 27.55 21.78 6.74
N ASN A 27 28.47 21.64 5.77
CA ASN A 27 29.70 22.46 5.72
C ASN A 27 29.88 23.16 4.37
N GLY A 28 29.12 24.23 4.12
CA GLY A 28 29.17 24.98 2.86
C GLY A 28 28.75 26.45 2.96
N LYS A 29 29.61 27.28 3.55
CA LYS A 29 29.80 28.74 3.35
C LYS A 29 28.56 29.62 3.10
N THR A 30 28.20 30.34 4.16
CA THR A 30 27.55 31.66 4.20
C THR A 30 28.05 32.63 3.11
N ASN A 31 27.14 33.17 2.29
CA ASN A 31 27.32 34.42 1.56
C ASN A 31 25.99 35.19 1.52
N ASP A 32 25.90 36.19 2.39
CA ASP A 32 25.37 37.55 2.14
C ASP A 32 24.17 37.71 1.19
N ILE A 33 22.94 37.63 1.74
CA ILE A 33 21.71 38.15 1.12
C ILE A 33 20.89 38.92 2.18
N SER A 34 21.53 39.81 2.94
CA SER A 34 20.83 40.62 3.96
C SER A 34 20.42 42.02 3.48
N LYS A 35 20.30 42.25 2.16
CA LYS A 35 19.84 43.52 1.59
C LYS A 35 19.08 43.28 0.29
N ILE A 36 17.80 42.94 0.39
CA ILE A 36 16.67 43.25 -0.51
C ILE A 36 15.45 42.57 0.15
N GLU A 37 14.30 43.26 0.16
CA GLU A 37 13.02 42.90 0.83
C GLU A 37 12.78 43.45 2.24
N SER A 38 13.16 44.70 2.48
CA SER A 38 12.33 45.59 3.30
C SER A 38 11.27 46.23 2.40
N ASN A 39 10.08 45.63 2.29
CA ASN A 39 8.78 46.27 1.98
C ASN A 39 7.74 45.24 1.52
N ASN A 40 7.16 44.50 2.47
CA ASN A 40 5.77 44.02 2.42
C ASN A 40 5.42 43.32 3.75
N VAL A 41 5.42 44.09 4.84
CA VAL A 41 4.78 43.65 6.08
C VAL A 41 3.30 43.98 5.97
N ILE A 42 2.52 43.07 5.39
CA ILE A 42 1.09 43.00 5.71
C ILE A 42 1.04 42.43 7.13
N LYS A 43 0.61 43.23 8.10
CA LYS A 43 0.35 42.77 9.47
C LYS A 43 -0.69 41.64 9.40
N SER A 44 -0.25 40.40 9.53
CA SER A 44 -1.14 39.25 9.73
C SER A 44 -1.76 39.36 11.11
N THR A 45 -3.08 39.34 11.18
CA THR A 45 -3.83 39.20 12.44
C THR A 45 -3.35 37.94 13.17
N GLU A 46 -2.93 38.12 14.42
CA GLU A 46 -1.91 37.35 15.15
C GLU A 46 -2.24 35.90 15.56
N ASN A 47 -3.30 35.26 15.05
CA ASN A 47 -3.71 33.91 15.51
C ASN A 47 -4.25 32.96 14.41
N ARG A 48 -4.04 33.29 13.14
CA ARG A 48 -4.50 32.48 12.00
C ARG A 48 -3.37 31.59 11.47
N ARG A 49 -3.54 30.26 11.49
CA ARG A 49 -2.49 29.30 11.10
C ARG A 49 -2.86 28.53 9.84
N ARG A 50 -2.02 28.61 8.81
CA ARG A 50 -2.24 27.96 7.50
C ARG A 50 -1.56 26.59 7.40
N ARG A 51 -2.24 25.62 6.77
CA ARG A 51 -1.71 24.30 6.43
C ARG A 51 -2.12 23.91 5.01
N LEU A 52 -1.16 23.37 4.25
CA LEU A 52 -1.45 22.79 2.93
C LEU A 52 -2.07 21.40 3.11
N LEU A 53 -3.12 21.13 2.34
CA LEU A 53 -3.79 19.83 2.24
C LEU A 53 -3.27 19.08 1.00
N ASP A 54 -3.13 19.80 -0.10
CA ASP A 54 -2.43 19.38 -1.31
C ASP A 54 -1.89 20.62 -2.07
N ARG A 55 -1.56 20.48 -3.36
CA ARG A 55 -1.06 21.59 -4.19
C ARG A 55 -2.12 22.65 -4.53
N MET A 56 -3.40 22.34 -4.35
CA MET A 56 -4.53 23.19 -4.75
C MET A 56 -5.42 23.59 -3.56
N SER A 57 -5.17 23.08 -2.37
CA SER A 57 -6.03 23.28 -1.21
C SER A 57 -5.25 23.43 0.07
N SER A 58 -5.80 24.25 0.96
CA SER A 58 -5.23 24.56 2.25
C SER A 58 -6.36 24.83 3.24
N PHE A 59 -6.05 24.76 4.53
CA PHE A 59 -6.93 25.29 5.54
C PHE A 59 -6.17 26.18 6.50
N ASP A 60 -6.87 27.18 7.00
CA ASP A 60 -6.48 28.00 8.12
C ASP A 60 -7.32 27.61 9.34
N TYR A 61 -6.76 27.72 10.53
CA TYR A 61 -7.53 27.57 11.76
C TYR A 61 -7.12 28.56 12.85
N THR A 62 -8.06 28.85 13.74
CA THR A 62 -7.90 29.67 14.95
C THR A 62 -8.68 29.02 16.08
N ILE A 63 -8.01 28.75 17.21
CA ILE A 63 -8.63 28.19 18.41
C ILE A 63 -9.06 29.36 19.30
N ASN A 64 -10.32 29.38 19.68
CA ASN A 64 -10.89 30.37 20.60
C ASN A 64 -11.11 29.67 21.94
N ASP A 65 -10.03 29.59 22.75
CA ASP A 65 -10.03 28.82 24.01
C ASP A 65 -11.11 29.31 24.98
N ASP A 66 -11.31 30.64 25.09
CA ASP A 66 -12.32 31.24 25.98
C ASP A 66 -13.75 30.86 25.59
N ASP A 67 -14.01 30.68 24.28
CA ASP A 67 -15.32 30.33 23.75
C ASP A 67 -15.49 28.81 23.58
N GLY A 68 -14.45 28.02 23.82
CA GLY A 68 -14.46 26.58 23.58
C GLY A 68 -14.72 26.21 22.11
N THR A 69 -14.25 27.04 21.17
CA THR A 69 -14.51 26.86 19.73
C THR A 69 -13.24 26.85 18.88
N VAL A 70 -13.38 26.39 17.64
CA VAL A 70 -12.36 26.50 16.62
C VAL A 70 -12.99 26.99 15.32
N THR A 71 -12.36 27.99 14.71
CA THR A 71 -12.72 28.52 13.41
C THR A 71 -11.83 27.90 12.35
N PHE A 72 -12.43 27.39 11.27
CA PHE A 72 -11.72 26.87 10.11
C PHE A 72 -12.05 27.71 8.87
N THR A 73 -11.04 27.94 8.02
CA THR A 73 -11.21 28.47 6.67
C THR A 73 -10.50 27.53 5.71
N VAL A 74 -11.24 26.81 4.87
CA VAL A 74 -10.72 25.87 3.89
C VAL A 74 -10.80 26.48 2.51
N GLU A 75 -9.67 26.58 1.84
CA GLU A 75 -9.54 27.18 0.51
C GLU A 75 -9.18 26.11 -0.52
N VAL A 76 -9.88 26.12 -1.66
CA VAL A 76 -9.55 25.31 -2.84
C VAL A 76 -9.37 26.25 -4.03
N ALA A 77 -8.22 26.17 -4.70
CA ALA A 77 -7.84 26.95 -5.89
C ALA A 77 -8.59 26.51 -7.17
N LYS A 78 -9.90 26.31 -7.06
CA LYS A 78 -10.85 26.05 -8.13
C LYS A 78 -12.23 26.57 -7.71
N SER A 79 -12.86 27.40 -8.54
CA SER A 79 -14.22 27.88 -8.32
C SER A 79 -15.26 26.78 -8.48
N ASN A 80 -16.39 26.96 -7.79
CA ASN A 80 -17.60 26.15 -7.85
C ASN A 80 -17.39 24.67 -7.45
N ASN A 81 -16.38 24.40 -6.63
CA ASN A 81 -16.22 23.09 -6.03
C ASN A 81 -16.94 23.04 -4.68
N TRP A 82 -17.64 21.94 -4.41
CA TRP A 82 -18.01 21.66 -3.04
C TRP A 82 -16.75 21.35 -2.23
N ILE A 83 -16.75 21.73 -0.96
CA ILE A 83 -15.65 21.48 -0.01
C ILE A 83 -16.23 20.71 1.18
N SER A 84 -15.53 19.66 1.60
CA SER A 84 -15.78 18.91 2.83
C SER A 84 -14.55 18.98 3.72
N PHE A 85 -14.74 19.29 5.00
CA PHE A 85 -13.67 19.27 5.99
C PHE A 85 -14.22 18.92 7.37
N GLY A 86 -13.53 18.07 8.12
CA GLY A 86 -13.91 17.80 9.50
C GLY A 86 -13.10 16.69 10.13
N THR A 87 -13.59 16.14 11.23
CA THR A 87 -12.85 15.26 12.14
C THR A 87 -13.05 13.79 11.81
N SER A 88 -12.05 12.98 12.12
CA SER A 88 -12.07 11.52 11.94
C SER A 88 -11.49 10.83 13.17
N GLN A 89 -12.19 9.82 13.68
CA GLN A 89 -11.67 8.92 14.73
C GLN A 89 -11.07 7.63 14.14
N ASN A 90 -11.21 7.39 12.84
CA ASN A 90 -10.85 6.13 12.18
C ASN A 90 -9.58 6.26 11.32
N GLY A 91 -8.55 6.94 11.81
CA GLY A 91 -7.27 7.05 11.08
C GLY A 91 -7.40 7.72 9.71
N GLY A 92 -8.22 8.78 9.64
CA GLY A 92 -8.42 9.58 8.43
C GLY A 92 -9.33 8.96 7.36
N MET A 93 -10.17 7.99 7.72
CA MET A 93 -11.13 7.38 6.79
C MET A 93 -12.37 8.24 6.60
N MET A 94 -12.92 8.29 5.38
CA MET A 94 -14.22 8.93 5.12
C MET A 94 -15.31 8.33 6.01
N TYR A 95 -15.39 6.99 6.09
CA TYR A 95 -16.37 6.30 6.92
C TYR A 95 -16.14 6.57 8.42
N GLY A 96 -17.21 6.94 9.11
CA GLY A 96 -17.23 7.28 10.53
C GLY A 96 -16.65 8.65 10.85
N SER A 97 -16.36 9.48 9.84
CA SER A 97 -15.96 10.87 10.04
C SER A 97 -17.16 11.80 10.15
N GLU A 98 -16.93 12.95 10.76
CA GLU A 98 -17.89 14.04 10.85
C GLU A 98 -17.34 15.26 10.14
N VAL A 99 -18.07 15.72 9.14
CA VAL A 99 -17.58 16.75 8.22
C VAL A 99 -18.59 17.87 8.07
N VAL A 100 -18.07 19.07 7.87
CA VAL A 100 -18.81 20.19 7.32
C VAL A 100 -18.66 20.14 5.81
N ILE A 101 -19.79 20.14 5.10
CA ILE A 101 -19.80 20.23 3.64
C ILE A 101 -20.47 21.53 3.23
N GLY A 102 -19.74 22.33 2.44
CA GLY A 102 -20.22 23.54 1.79
C GLY A 102 -20.35 23.33 0.28
N ARG A 103 -21.45 23.78 -0.29
CA ARG A 103 -21.79 23.64 -1.70
C ARG A 103 -22.05 25.01 -2.32
N PRO A 104 -21.13 25.57 -3.11
CA PRO A 104 -21.30 26.91 -3.66
C PRO A 104 -22.44 27.00 -4.69
N ALA A 105 -22.93 25.88 -5.24
CA ALA A 105 -24.08 25.88 -6.14
C ALA A 105 -25.43 25.91 -5.41
N LEU A 106 -25.45 25.80 -4.08
CA LEU A 106 -26.65 25.93 -3.25
C LEU A 106 -26.63 27.28 -2.51
N PRO A 107 -27.80 27.88 -2.23
CA PRO A 107 -27.89 29.08 -1.40
C PRO A 107 -27.26 28.86 -0.02
N GLU A 108 -26.62 29.88 0.53
CA GLU A 108 -26.22 29.89 1.94
C GLU A 108 -27.45 29.96 2.85
N GLY A 109 -27.38 29.28 4.00
CA GLY A 109 -28.44 29.31 5.01
C GLY A 109 -28.41 28.09 5.92
N ALA A 110 -29.54 27.78 6.56
CA ALA A 110 -29.64 26.71 7.56
C ALA A 110 -29.16 25.32 7.10
N ASN A 111 -29.11 25.07 5.78
CA ASN A 111 -28.77 23.78 5.20
C ASN A 111 -27.44 23.77 4.42
N ASN A 112 -26.72 24.90 4.36
CA ASN A 112 -25.49 25.00 3.59
C ASN A 112 -24.64 26.22 4.03
N PRO A 113 -23.41 26.01 4.52
CA PRO A 113 -22.78 24.73 4.87
C PRO A 113 -23.54 23.95 5.97
N SER A 114 -23.29 22.65 6.08
CA SER A 114 -23.91 21.81 7.13
C SER A 114 -23.00 20.68 7.60
N LYS A 115 -23.26 20.15 8.80
CA LYS A 115 -22.59 18.98 9.38
C LYS A 115 -23.22 17.66 8.90
N TYR A 116 -22.36 16.69 8.63
CA TYR A 116 -22.71 15.34 8.17
C TYR A 116 -21.89 14.31 8.95
N ARG A 117 -22.49 13.16 9.25
CA ARG A 117 -21.78 11.98 9.76
C ARG A 117 -21.73 10.91 8.67
N LEU A 118 -20.54 10.69 8.13
CA LEU A 118 -20.36 9.86 6.94
C LEU A 118 -20.44 8.37 7.32
N GLY A 119 -21.60 7.75 7.08
CA GLY A 119 -21.84 6.34 7.38
C GLY A 119 -21.50 5.38 6.23
N THR A 120 -20.97 5.89 5.12
CA THR A 120 -20.66 5.09 3.92
C THR A 120 -19.63 5.79 3.05
N VAL A 121 -19.06 5.05 2.09
CA VAL A 121 -18.20 5.58 1.02
C VAL A 121 -18.99 5.89 -0.26
N MET A 122 -20.30 5.59 -0.28
CA MET A 122 -21.16 5.78 -1.45
C MET A 122 -21.75 7.19 -1.49
N ASN A 123 -21.59 7.89 -2.61
CA ASN A 123 -22.06 9.27 -2.80
C ASN A 123 -23.61 9.42 -2.77
N VAL A 124 -24.37 8.35 -3.01
CA VAL A 124 -25.85 8.37 -3.05
C VAL A 124 -26.48 8.58 -1.67
N LYS A 125 -25.76 8.26 -0.59
CA LYS A 125 -26.31 8.29 0.77
C LYS A 125 -25.93 9.52 1.60
N VAL A 126 -24.99 10.35 1.13
CA VAL A 126 -24.48 11.49 1.92
C VAL A 126 -25.57 12.51 2.27
N ASN A 127 -26.63 12.65 1.45
CA ASN A 127 -27.79 13.48 1.80
C ASN A 127 -28.59 12.93 3.00
N GLY A 128 -28.60 11.62 3.22
CA GLY A 128 -29.24 10.98 4.38
C GLY A 128 -28.35 10.94 5.62
N ASP A 129 -27.09 11.32 5.47
CA ASP A 129 -26.06 11.34 6.52
C ASP A 129 -25.90 12.75 7.16
N ARG A 130 -26.75 13.73 6.78
CA ARG A 130 -26.78 15.06 7.40
C ARG A 130 -27.22 14.94 8.86
N LEU A 131 -26.53 15.62 9.77
CA LEU A 131 -26.92 15.67 11.18
C LEU A 131 -28.28 16.36 11.35
N THR A 132 -29.00 16.01 12.41
CA THR A 132 -30.33 16.57 12.73
C THR A 132 -30.27 18.08 12.94
N GLU A 133 -31.39 18.80 12.79
CA GLU A 133 -31.43 20.27 12.96
C GLU A 133 -30.89 20.72 14.32
N SER A 134 -31.18 19.98 15.40
CA SER A 134 -30.65 20.27 16.75
C SER A 134 -29.13 20.13 16.86
N GLN A 135 -28.51 19.40 15.93
CA GLN A 135 -27.07 19.21 15.86
C GLN A 135 -26.42 20.16 14.85
N GLN A 136 -27.17 20.97 14.08
CA GLN A 136 -26.59 21.94 13.14
C GLN A 136 -26.20 23.24 13.86
N THR A 137 -25.14 23.15 14.64
CA THR A 137 -24.67 24.18 15.60
C THR A 137 -23.48 25.00 15.08
N LEU A 138 -23.19 24.96 13.78
CA LEU A 138 -22.11 25.77 13.20
C LEU A 138 -22.37 27.26 13.44
N ILE A 139 -21.33 27.98 13.82
CA ILE A 139 -21.36 29.43 14.01
C ILE A 139 -20.78 30.09 12.76
N ASP A 140 -21.52 31.05 12.21
CA ASP A 140 -21.21 31.81 10.98
C ASP A 140 -20.67 30.97 9.80
N PRO A 141 -21.33 29.86 9.42
CA PRO A 141 -20.88 29.06 8.30
C PRO A 141 -21.14 29.78 6.96
N SER A 142 -20.16 29.76 6.06
CA SER A 142 -20.24 30.35 4.71
C SER A 142 -19.47 29.51 3.68
N ILE A 143 -19.90 29.59 2.43
CA ILE A 143 -19.27 28.95 1.27
C ILE A 143 -19.34 29.88 0.07
N THR A 144 -18.19 30.46 -0.30
CA THR A 144 -18.11 31.43 -1.39
C THR A 144 -17.25 30.92 -2.53
N SER A 145 -17.60 31.31 -3.76
CA SER A 145 -16.83 30.99 -4.97
C SER A 145 -16.49 32.28 -5.70
N GLN A 146 -15.25 32.73 -5.57
CA GLN A 146 -14.76 34.00 -6.11
C GLN A 146 -13.30 33.87 -6.53
N ASP A 147 -12.86 34.67 -7.50
CA ASP A 147 -11.46 34.79 -7.94
C ASP A 147 -10.78 33.45 -8.30
N GLY A 148 -11.51 32.53 -8.91
CA GLY A 148 -10.98 31.21 -9.27
C GLY A 148 -10.87 30.23 -8.10
N LYS A 149 -11.37 30.59 -6.91
CA LYS A 149 -11.29 29.81 -5.67
C LYS A 149 -12.68 29.51 -5.11
N THR A 150 -12.74 28.46 -4.29
CA THR A 150 -13.88 28.20 -3.40
C THR A 150 -13.37 28.23 -1.97
N ILE A 151 -14.10 28.89 -1.08
CA ILE A 151 -13.72 29.11 0.33
C ILE A 151 -14.88 28.66 1.22
N LEU A 152 -14.63 27.65 2.05
CA LEU A 152 -15.53 27.20 3.11
C LEU A 152 -15.03 27.77 4.44
N GLN A 153 -15.86 28.51 5.16
CA GLN A 153 -15.55 29.00 6.50
C GLN A 153 -16.64 28.59 7.47
N PHE A 154 -16.27 28.18 8.67
CA PHE A 154 -17.20 27.91 9.76
C PHE A 154 -16.48 27.90 11.11
N THR A 155 -17.22 28.17 12.17
CA THR A 155 -16.79 27.96 13.55
C THR A 155 -17.56 26.80 14.16
N LYS A 156 -16.87 25.91 14.87
CA LYS A 156 -17.45 24.73 15.54
C LYS A 156 -17.03 24.71 17.01
N LEU A 157 -17.92 24.25 17.88
CA LEU A 157 -17.58 23.89 19.25
C LEU A 157 -16.55 22.75 19.27
N LEU A 158 -15.58 22.83 20.19
CA LEU A 158 -14.56 21.82 20.38
C LEU A 158 -15.16 20.48 20.83
N SER A 159 -16.22 20.52 21.64
CA SER A 159 -16.91 19.32 22.13
C SER A 159 -18.42 19.49 22.05
N GLU A 160 -19.10 18.51 21.48
CA GLU A 160 -20.55 18.50 21.34
C GLU A 160 -21.12 17.10 21.66
N PRO A 161 -22.30 17.01 22.28
CA PRO A 161 -22.90 15.72 22.61
C PRO A 161 -23.09 14.81 21.39
N GLY A 162 -22.44 13.65 21.44
CA GLY A 162 -22.58 12.63 20.41
C GLY A 162 -21.82 12.92 19.12
N GLU A 163 -20.93 13.92 19.08
CA GLU A 163 -20.02 14.22 17.97
C GLU A 163 -18.56 13.90 18.32
N ILE A 164 -17.70 13.89 17.31
CA ILE A 164 -16.26 13.70 17.46
C ILE A 164 -15.65 14.99 18.03
N PRO A 165 -15.08 14.97 19.24
CA PRO A 165 -14.46 16.14 19.84
C PRO A 165 -13.16 16.51 19.12
N ILE A 166 -12.82 17.81 19.17
CA ILE A 166 -11.56 18.40 18.77
C ILE A 166 -10.79 18.74 20.05
N ASP A 167 -9.65 18.10 20.24
CA ASP A 167 -8.77 18.31 21.38
C ASP A 167 -7.96 19.60 21.19
N ALA A 168 -8.29 20.66 21.94
CA ALA A 168 -7.58 21.94 21.86
C ALA A 168 -6.11 21.85 22.31
N ASP A 169 -5.75 20.81 23.07
CA ASP A 169 -4.45 20.63 23.69
C ASP A 169 -3.76 19.34 23.21
N GLY A 170 -4.18 18.81 22.06
CA GLY A 170 -3.66 17.55 21.56
C GLY A 170 -3.82 17.34 20.06
N LYS A 171 -3.71 16.06 19.69
CA LYS A 171 -3.70 15.62 18.30
C LYS A 171 -5.11 15.42 17.76
N ASN A 172 -5.36 16.01 16.60
CA ASN A 172 -6.61 15.91 15.88
C ASN A 172 -6.37 15.38 14.47
N VAL A 173 -7.17 14.40 14.06
CA VAL A 173 -7.14 13.89 12.68
C VAL A 173 -8.30 14.51 11.91
N PHE A 174 -7.97 15.25 10.87
CA PHE A 174 -8.92 15.86 9.96
C PHE A 174 -8.97 15.11 8.64
N VAL A 175 -10.17 14.98 8.08
CA VAL A 175 -10.40 14.53 6.71
C VAL A 175 -10.91 15.68 5.88
N TRP A 176 -10.52 15.68 4.61
CA TRP A 176 -10.88 16.73 3.68
C TRP A 176 -11.15 16.14 2.30
N ALA A 177 -12.03 16.79 1.55
CA ALA A 177 -12.30 16.48 0.17
C ALA A 177 -12.86 17.69 -0.55
N TYR A 178 -12.66 17.76 -1.86
CA TYR A 178 -13.35 18.71 -2.71
C TYR A 178 -13.68 18.10 -4.06
N GLY A 179 -14.73 18.57 -4.71
CA GLY A 179 -15.17 18.05 -6.00
C GLY A 179 -16.05 19.02 -6.76
N VAL A 180 -16.29 18.73 -8.04
CA VAL A 180 -17.15 19.56 -8.89
C VAL A 180 -18.56 19.57 -8.33
N ASP A 181 -19.15 20.74 -8.03
CA ASP A 181 -20.52 20.77 -7.52
C ASP A 181 -21.54 20.47 -8.62
N SER A 182 -22.48 19.57 -8.34
CA SER A 182 -23.60 19.26 -9.23
C SER A 182 -24.90 19.44 -8.45
N SER A 183 -25.79 20.33 -8.91
CA SER A 183 -26.94 20.83 -8.14
C SER A 183 -27.84 19.75 -7.50
N SER A 184 -27.86 18.52 -8.01
CA SER A 184 -28.74 17.45 -7.55
C SER A 184 -28.10 16.39 -6.63
N ARG A 185 -26.77 16.22 -6.63
CA ARG A 185 -26.07 15.16 -5.85
C ARG A 185 -24.64 15.56 -5.47
N PHE A 186 -24.12 14.96 -4.40
CA PHE A 186 -22.69 14.97 -4.14
C PHE A 186 -21.98 14.20 -5.27
N SER A 187 -21.16 14.90 -6.03
CA SER A 187 -20.27 14.26 -7.00
C SER A 187 -19.14 13.55 -6.25
N ILE A 188 -18.48 12.61 -6.93
CA ILE A 188 -17.25 12.02 -6.42
C ILE A 188 -16.21 13.14 -6.27
N HIS A 189 -15.47 13.14 -5.16
CA HIS A 189 -14.44 14.13 -4.93
C HIS A 189 -13.34 14.06 -5.99
N THR A 190 -12.92 15.22 -6.48
CA THR A 190 -11.77 15.38 -7.37
C THR A 190 -10.49 15.03 -6.63
N ASN A 191 -10.36 15.44 -5.37
CA ASN A 191 -9.29 15.03 -4.49
C ASN A 191 -9.77 14.94 -3.04
N SER A 192 -9.07 14.14 -2.25
CA SER A 192 -9.37 13.93 -0.84
C SER A 192 -8.13 13.45 -0.09
N GLY A 193 -8.18 13.57 1.24
CA GLY A 193 -7.11 13.10 2.09
C GLY A 193 -7.44 13.25 3.56
N SER A 194 -6.42 13.02 4.37
CA SER A 194 -6.46 13.25 5.81
C SER A 194 -5.16 13.90 6.26
N THR A 195 -5.21 14.62 7.36
CA THR A 195 -4.04 15.25 8.00
C THR A 195 -4.17 15.16 9.51
N GLU A 196 -3.05 14.98 10.20
CA GLU A 196 -2.97 15.07 11.66
C GLU A 196 -2.42 16.44 12.03
N VAL A 197 -3.05 17.10 13.00
CA VAL A 197 -2.62 18.40 13.52
C VAL A 197 -2.62 18.33 15.03
N ASP A 198 -1.46 18.59 15.63
CA ASP A 198 -1.33 18.74 17.07
C ASP A 198 -1.51 20.22 17.44
N PHE A 199 -2.59 20.53 18.17
CA PHE A 199 -2.91 21.89 18.60
C PHE A 199 -2.07 22.35 19.80
N SER A 200 -1.48 21.40 20.54
CA SER A 200 -0.67 21.68 21.74
C SER A 200 0.67 22.36 21.43
N LEU A 201 1.23 22.08 20.25
CA LEU A 201 2.53 22.62 19.80
C LEU A 201 2.53 24.13 19.55
N TYR A 202 1.41 24.81 19.75
CA TYR A 202 1.23 26.17 19.25
C TYR A 202 0.62 27.14 20.28
N LYS A 203 0.60 26.84 21.58
CA LYS A 203 0.01 27.73 22.62
C LYS A 203 1.02 28.68 23.33
N GLY A 204 2.17 29.02 22.72
CA GLY A 204 3.22 29.85 23.34
C GLY A 204 3.21 31.34 22.91
N PRO A 205 3.57 32.32 23.78
CA PRO A 205 3.49 33.76 23.46
C PRO A 205 4.69 34.34 22.72
N ASP A 206 5.73 33.55 22.43
CA ASP A 206 6.93 34.07 21.77
C ASP A 206 7.59 32.94 21.00
N SER A 207 7.08 32.69 19.81
CA SER A 207 7.85 31.99 18.78
C SER A 207 7.85 32.89 17.57
N THR A 208 8.81 33.82 17.54
CA THR A 208 9.43 34.28 16.29
C THR A 208 10.11 33.08 15.63
N ASP A 209 9.29 32.12 15.21
CA ASP A 209 9.73 31.06 14.36
C ASP A 209 9.62 31.63 12.95
N ASN A 210 10.73 32.24 12.54
CA ASN A 210 11.09 32.34 11.14
C ASN A 210 11.38 30.96 10.52
N SER A 211 10.92 29.88 11.17
CA SER A 211 10.38 28.73 10.48
C SER A 211 9.25 29.21 9.55
N SER A 212 9.66 29.74 8.39
CA SER A 212 9.38 28.98 7.18
C SER A 212 9.61 27.53 7.59
N SER A 213 8.52 26.87 7.98
CA SER A 213 8.41 25.46 7.78
C SER A 213 8.62 25.37 6.28
N ASP A 214 9.90 25.29 5.91
CA ASP A 214 10.35 24.58 4.77
C ASP A 214 9.71 23.24 5.01
N SER A 215 8.47 23.19 4.52
CA SER A 215 7.96 22.10 3.78
C SER A 215 9.03 21.89 2.70
N THR A 216 10.17 21.33 3.11
CA THR A 216 10.54 20.02 2.66
C THR A 216 9.23 19.25 2.67
N VAL A 217 8.53 19.41 1.56
CA VAL A 217 7.95 18.33 0.82
C VAL A 217 9.11 17.34 0.63
N THR A 218 9.56 16.71 1.73
CA THR A 218 9.57 15.27 1.76
C THR A 218 8.15 14.97 1.33
N GLU A 219 8.00 14.72 0.04
CA GLU A 219 6.87 13.98 -0.46
C GLU A 219 6.89 12.73 0.41
N SER A 220 6.23 12.79 1.57
CA SER A 220 5.83 11.61 2.30
C SER A 220 5.18 10.82 1.19
N VAL A 221 5.82 9.72 0.77
CA VAL A 221 5.33 8.93 -0.36
C VAL A 221 3.86 8.80 -0.07
N SER A 222 3.04 9.47 -0.91
CA SER A 222 1.65 9.80 -0.57
C SER A 222 1.03 8.54 0.02
N TYR A 223 0.19 8.63 1.04
CA TYR A 223 -0.46 7.43 1.59
C TYR A 223 -0.98 6.49 0.48
N ARG A 224 -1.53 7.10 -0.60
CA ARG A 224 -1.84 6.45 -1.88
C ARG A 224 -0.64 5.78 -2.56
N GLY A 225 0.48 6.48 -2.70
CA GLY A 225 1.76 5.96 -3.20
C GLY A 225 2.29 4.75 -2.43
N ARG A 226 2.21 4.73 -1.09
CA ARG A 226 2.62 3.55 -0.29
C ARG A 226 1.77 2.31 -0.62
N TRP A 227 0.45 2.47 -0.69
CA TRP A 227 -0.44 1.39 -1.11
C TRP A 227 -0.25 0.98 -2.58
N LYS A 228 0.11 1.93 -3.45
CA LYS A 228 0.46 1.64 -4.85
C LYS A 228 1.72 0.78 -4.93
N VAL A 229 2.76 1.11 -4.17
CA VAL A 229 4.00 0.32 -4.09
C VAL A 229 3.73 -1.07 -3.51
N HIS A 230 2.94 -1.15 -2.43
CA HIS A 230 2.49 -2.43 -1.86
C HIS A 230 1.82 -3.31 -2.92
N GLY A 231 0.85 -2.76 -3.67
CA GLY A 231 0.15 -3.49 -4.73
C GLY A 231 1.05 -3.93 -5.89
N ILE A 232 1.97 -3.07 -6.35
CA ILE A 232 2.92 -3.40 -7.43
C ILE A 232 3.86 -4.54 -7.00
N LEU A 233 4.38 -4.48 -5.78
CA LEU A 233 5.25 -5.53 -5.25
C LEU A 233 4.48 -6.84 -5.06
N ALA A 234 3.25 -6.79 -4.55
CA ALA A 234 2.38 -7.95 -4.42
C ALA A 234 2.07 -8.60 -5.79
N PHE A 235 1.74 -7.80 -6.81
CA PHE A 235 1.56 -8.28 -8.18
C PHE A 235 2.85 -8.88 -8.75
N THR A 236 4.01 -8.27 -8.48
CA THR A 236 5.30 -8.81 -8.94
C THR A 236 5.56 -10.20 -8.34
N ALA A 237 5.30 -10.39 -7.05
CA ALA A 237 5.46 -11.68 -6.39
C ALA A 237 4.44 -12.72 -6.91
N TRP A 238 3.14 -12.41 -6.86
CA TRP A 238 2.07 -13.40 -7.10
C TRP A 238 1.55 -13.47 -8.53
N GLY A 239 1.61 -12.37 -9.26
CA GLY A 239 1.22 -12.30 -10.67
C GLY A 239 2.33 -12.72 -11.63
N VAL A 240 3.60 -12.69 -11.20
CA VAL A 240 4.75 -12.97 -12.08
C VAL A 240 5.69 -14.03 -11.52
N LEU A 241 6.36 -13.77 -10.39
CA LEU A 241 7.45 -14.62 -9.91
C LEU A 241 6.99 -16.03 -9.50
N VAL A 242 5.95 -16.13 -8.68
CA VAL A 242 5.43 -17.43 -8.21
C VAL A 242 4.85 -18.27 -9.35
N PRO A 243 3.96 -17.74 -10.23
CA PRO A 243 3.49 -18.50 -11.40
C PRO A 243 4.65 -18.96 -12.29
N THR A 244 5.66 -18.12 -12.50
CA THR A 244 6.84 -18.48 -13.29
C THR A 244 7.65 -19.60 -12.62
N ALA A 245 7.88 -19.50 -11.30
CA ALA A 245 8.60 -20.51 -10.55
C ALA A 245 7.92 -21.88 -10.63
N ILE A 246 6.59 -21.91 -10.47
CA ILE A 246 5.79 -23.12 -10.61
C ILE A 246 5.87 -23.66 -12.05
N SER A 247 5.74 -22.78 -13.05
CA SER A 247 5.82 -23.15 -14.47
C SER A 247 7.16 -23.79 -14.83
N VAL A 248 8.28 -23.26 -14.33
CA VAL A 248 9.62 -23.84 -14.52
C VAL A 248 9.70 -25.28 -13.98
N SER A 249 9.03 -25.58 -12.87
CA SER A 249 8.97 -26.93 -12.31
C SER A 249 8.04 -27.86 -13.10
N LEU A 250 6.85 -27.37 -13.48
CA LEU A 250 5.85 -28.14 -14.24
C LEU A 250 6.35 -28.49 -15.65
N LEU A 251 7.05 -27.56 -16.29
CA LEU A 251 7.55 -27.68 -17.66
C LEU A 251 9.01 -28.14 -17.72
N ARG A 252 9.56 -28.69 -16.62
CA ARG A 252 10.98 -29.05 -16.52
C ARG A 252 11.48 -29.94 -17.67
N ASN A 253 10.63 -30.83 -18.19
CA ASN A 253 10.94 -31.73 -19.30
C ASN A 253 11.13 -31.02 -20.64
N LEU A 254 10.63 -29.79 -20.80
CA LEU A 254 10.77 -29.01 -22.04
C LEU A 254 12.14 -28.34 -22.15
N TYR A 255 12.87 -28.19 -21.05
CA TYR A 255 14.20 -27.60 -21.06
C TYR A 255 15.27 -28.62 -21.46
N PRO A 256 16.44 -28.15 -21.96
CA PRO A 256 17.63 -28.99 -22.10
C PRO A 256 18.01 -29.67 -20.77
N SER A 257 18.62 -30.86 -20.82
CA SER A 257 18.97 -31.65 -19.62
C SER A 257 19.85 -30.88 -18.63
N ASN A 258 20.80 -30.09 -19.15
CA ASN A 258 21.70 -29.26 -18.35
C ASN A 258 21.04 -27.99 -17.75
N PHE A 259 19.76 -27.73 -18.03
CA PHE A 259 19.08 -26.55 -17.51
C PHE A 259 18.82 -26.69 -16.01
N PRO A 260 19.28 -25.74 -15.17
CA PRO A 260 19.21 -25.86 -13.71
C PRO A 260 17.82 -25.47 -13.17
N TRP A 261 16.76 -26.14 -13.62
CA TRP A 261 15.36 -25.79 -13.32
C TRP A 261 15.10 -25.65 -11.82
N LEU A 262 15.71 -26.53 -11.00
CA LEU A 262 15.52 -26.52 -9.56
C LEU A 262 16.13 -25.26 -8.91
N ARG A 263 17.32 -24.83 -9.37
CA ARG A 263 17.96 -23.60 -8.88
C ARG A 263 17.14 -22.37 -9.26
N VAL A 264 16.58 -22.35 -10.47
CA VAL A 264 15.69 -21.28 -10.94
C VAL A 264 14.41 -21.25 -10.10
N HIS A 265 13.78 -22.40 -9.86
CA HIS A 265 12.60 -22.52 -9.00
C HIS A 265 12.87 -22.00 -7.58
N PHE A 266 14.01 -22.39 -6.98
CA PHE A 266 14.41 -21.88 -5.67
C PHE A 266 14.68 -20.38 -5.66
N ALA A 267 15.38 -19.87 -6.67
CA ALA A 267 15.72 -18.45 -6.75
C ALA A 267 14.48 -17.57 -6.89
N LEU A 268 13.54 -17.95 -7.76
CA LEU A 268 12.30 -17.20 -7.97
C LEU A 268 11.39 -17.22 -6.73
N ASN A 269 11.21 -18.38 -6.09
CA ASN A 269 10.43 -18.47 -4.85
C ASN A 269 11.12 -17.74 -3.68
N GLY A 270 12.45 -17.81 -3.59
CA GLY A 270 13.22 -17.07 -2.59
C GLY A 270 13.07 -15.55 -2.75
N LEU A 271 13.15 -15.06 -3.99
CA LEU A 271 12.92 -13.64 -4.30
C LEU A 271 11.47 -13.23 -3.97
N ALA A 272 10.48 -14.05 -4.36
CA ALA A 272 9.07 -13.79 -4.04
C ALA A 272 8.84 -13.74 -2.52
N CYS A 273 9.50 -14.59 -1.73
CA CYS A 273 9.45 -14.57 -0.28
C CYS A 273 10.01 -13.28 0.32
N ILE A 274 11.16 -12.81 -0.18
CA ILE A 274 11.76 -11.53 0.26
C ILE A 274 10.81 -10.37 -0.05
N ILE A 275 10.26 -10.32 -1.25
CA ILE A 275 9.28 -9.30 -1.65
C ILE A 275 8.05 -9.38 -0.73
N MET A 276 7.56 -10.58 -0.40
CA MET A 276 6.42 -10.74 0.50
C MET A 276 6.67 -10.19 1.91
N ILE A 277 7.89 -10.35 2.44
CA ILE A 277 8.27 -9.73 3.73
C ILE A 277 8.20 -8.21 3.63
N VAL A 278 8.70 -7.63 2.53
CA VAL A 278 8.64 -6.18 2.30
C VAL A 278 7.19 -5.70 2.13
N VAL A 279 6.37 -6.41 1.34
CA VAL A 279 4.94 -6.11 1.14
C VAL A 279 4.19 -6.09 2.47
N PHE A 280 4.44 -7.09 3.32
CA PHE A 280 3.82 -7.19 4.64
C PHE A 280 4.29 -6.08 5.59
N ALA A 281 5.59 -5.75 5.58
CA ALA A 281 6.14 -4.64 6.36
C ALA A 281 5.57 -3.27 5.95
N ILE A 282 5.39 -3.02 4.65
CA ILE A 282 4.74 -1.81 4.16
C ILE A 282 3.30 -1.72 4.66
N ALA A 283 2.57 -2.85 4.69
CA ALA A 283 1.21 -2.87 5.20
C ALA A 283 1.19 -2.51 6.71
N LEU A 284 1.97 -3.20 7.54
CA LEU A 284 2.03 -2.95 8.99
C LEU A 284 2.36 -1.48 9.31
N THR A 285 3.46 -0.98 8.74
CA THR A 285 3.90 0.41 8.97
C THR A 285 2.88 1.43 8.46
N SER A 286 2.13 1.12 7.39
CA SER A 286 1.06 2.00 6.89
C SER A 286 -0.16 2.00 7.82
N TYR A 287 -0.48 0.89 8.48
CA TYR A 287 -1.53 0.83 9.52
C TYR A 287 -1.10 1.54 10.81
N ASP A 288 0.14 1.35 11.26
CA ASP A 288 0.69 1.98 12.47
C ASP A 288 0.75 3.51 12.33
N THR A 289 1.25 4.01 11.20
CA THR A 289 1.33 5.46 10.93
C THR A 289 -0.04 6.14 10.77
N THR A 290 -1.12 5.36 10.67
CA THR A 290 -2.49 5.88 10.57
C THR A 290 -3.36 5.56 11.78
N GLY A 291 -2.78 4.94 12.84
CA GLY A 291 -3.52 4.57 14.06
C GLY A 291 -4.64 3.55 13.81
N ARG A 292 -4.58 2.80 12.70
CA ARG A 292 -5.64 1.86 12.31
C ARG A 292 -5.44 0.50 12.97
N ASN A 293 -6.56 -0.16 13.32
CA ASN A 293 -6.53 -1.55 13.75
C ASN A 293 -6.07 -2.47 12.61
N HIS A 294 -5.15 -3.37 12.93
CA HIS A 294 -4.65 -4.39 12.00
C HIS A 294 -5.67 -5.53 11.81
N PHE A 295 -5.70 -6.13 10.61
CA PHE A 295 -6.40 -7.39 10.31
C PHE A 295 -7.93 -7.41 10.49
N ASN A 296 -8.63 -6.33 10.15
CA ASN A 296 -10.10 -6.28 10.24
C ASN A 296 -10.81 -6.82 8.99
N GLY A 297 -10.22 -6.64 7.81
CA GLY A 297 -10.75 -7.05 6.53
C GLY A 297 -10.35 -8.46 6.09
N THR A 298 -11.12 -9.02 5.15
CA THR A 298 -10.86 -10.35 4.57
C THR A 298 -9.51 -10.42 3.86
N HIS A 299 -9.14 -9.38 3.09
CA HIS A 299 -7.85 -9.26 2.42
C HIS A 299 -6.69 -9.34 3.42
N GLU A 300 -6.75 -8.57 4.52
CA GLU A 300 -5.68 -8.55 5.52
C GLU A 300 -5.52 -9.90 6.23
N LYS A 301 -6.63 -10.59 6.53
CA LYS A 301 -6.62 -11.92 7.17
C LYS A 301 -6.06 -13.00 6.24
N ILE A 302 -6.47 -13.02 4.98
CA ILE A 302 -5.97 -13.99 4.00
C ILE A 302 -4.49 -13.69 3.68
N GLY A 303 -4.13 -12.42 3.52
CA GLY A 303 -2.74 -11.98 3.37
C GLY A 303 -1.83 -12.45 4.52
N LEU A 304 -2.30 -12.40 5.77
CA LEU A 304 -1.59 -12.95 6.93
C LEU A 304 -1.42 -14.47 6.84
N VAL A 305 -2.47 -15.21 6.48
CA VAL A 305 -2.40 -16.67 6.30
C VAL A 305 -1.38 -17.04 5.24
N ILE A 306 -1.40 -16.35 4.10
CA ILE A 306 -0.43 -16.54 3.02
C ILE A 306 0.98 -16.23 3.51
N PHE A 307 1.18 -15.12 4.21
CA PHE A 307 2.50 -14.73 4.73
C PHE A 307 3.10 -15.85 5.59
N VAL A 308 2.33 -16.40 6.53
CA VAL A 308 2.76 -17.51 7.39
C VAL A 308 3.06 -18.77 6.56
N PHE A 309 2.18 -19.13 5.62
CA PHE A 309 2.34 -20.36 4.83
C PHE A 309 3.47 -20.28 3.81
N VAL A 310 3.80 -19.09 3.28
CA VAL A 310 4.97 -18.88 2.43
C VAL A 310 6.26 -19.19 3.21
N LEU A 311 6.36 -18.76 4.47
CA LEU A 311 7.52 -19.09 5.30
C LEU A 311 7.65 -20.60 5.49
N PHE A 312 6.55 -21.31 5.76
CA PHE A 312 6.57 -22.78 5.83
C PHE A 312 6.92 -23.45 4.50
N GLN A 313 6.41 -22.94 3.37
CA GLN A 313 6.67 -23.48 2.04
C GLN A 313 8.17 -23.35 1.67
N VAL A 314 8.77 -22.20 1.94
CA VAL A 314 10.20 -21.95 1.67
C VAL A 314 11.08 -22.79 2.60
N MET A 315 10.77 -22.83 3.90
CA MET A 315 11.51 -23.66 4.86
C MET A 315 11.40 -25.15 4.53
N GLY A 316 10.20 -25.61 4.15
CA GLY A 316 9.99 -26.97 3.65
C GLY A 316 10.81 -27.26 2.40
N GLY A 317 10.95 -26.29 1.49
CA GLY A 317 11.84 -26.40 0.32
C GLY A 317 13.32 -26.54 0.70
N VAL A 318 13.79 -25.76 1.68
CA VAL A 318 15.19 -25.81 2.17
C VAL A 318 15.50 -27.15 2.83
N PHE A 319 14.59 -27.68 3.64
CA PHE A 319 14.74 -28.96 4.34
C PHE A 319 14.16 -30.15 3.59
N ARG A 320 13.99 -30.04 2.27
CA ARG A 320 13.41 -31.10 1.45
C ARG A 320 14.18 -32.41 1.63
N ALA A 321 13.45 -33.52 1.68
CA ALA A 321 14.07 -34.85 1.63
C ALA A 321 14.74 -35.04 0.26
N HIS A 322 15.98 -35.52 0.26
CA HIS A 322 16.73 -35.80 -0.98
C HIS A 322 16.08 -36.97 -1.74
N ALA A 323 16.23 -36.97 -3.07
CA ALA A 323 15.86 -38.12 -3.87
C ALA A 323 16.75 -39.32 -3.49
N PRO A 324 16.27 -40.57 -3.69
CA PRO A 324 17.13 -41.74 -3.56
C PRO A 324 18.39 -41.56 -4.40
N LYS A 325 19.57 -41.97 -3.89
CA LYS A 325 20.79 -42.02 -4.69
C LYS A 325 20.79 -43.31 -5.53
N PRO A 326 21.32 -43.28 -6.77
CA PRO A 326 21.47 -44.48 -7.58
C PRO A 326 22.32 -45.53 -6.86
N ALA A 327 22.00 -46.81 -7.06
CA ALA A 327 22.76 -47.92 -6.54
C ALA A 327 24.22 -47.94 -7.05
N SER A 328 24.50 -47.39 -8.25
CA SER A 328 25.87 -47.28 -8.77
C SER A 328 26.74 -46.29 -7.98
N ALA A 329 26.15 -45.27 -7.35
CA ALA A 329 26.89 -44.30 -6.53
C ALA A 329 27.31 -44.87 -5.16
N ILE A 330 26.87 -46.08 -4.81
CA ILE A 330 27.31 -46.81 -3.60
C ILE A 330 28.53 -47.70 -3.92
N ALA A 331 28.75 -48.06 -5.19
CA ALA A 331 29.90 -48.87 -5.61
C ALA A 331 31.19 -48.05 -5.84
N ASP A 332 31.07 -46.76 -6.21
CA ASP A 332 32.23 -45.93 -6.62
C ASP A 332 32.81 -45.03 -5.51
N THR A 333 32.42 -45.18 -4.23
CA THR A 333 33.01 -44.37 -3.13
C THR A 333 34.45 -44.75 -2.76
N VAL A 334 35.25 -45.31 -3.67
CA VAL A 334 36.69 -45.58 -3.45
C VAL A 334 37.62 -44.72 -4.29
N HIS A 335 37.20 -44.05 -5.37
CA HIS A 335 38.12 -43.15 -6.10
C HIS A 335 37.50 -41.82 -6.56
N ASP A 336 38.00 -40.76 -5.92
CA ASP A 336 38.34 -39.43 -6.46
C ASP A 336 37.26 -38.59 -7.18
N ASN A 337 36.77 -37.61 -6.42
CA ASN A 337 36.55 -36.20 -6.78
C ASN A 337 36.52 -35.80 -8.28
N GLU A 338 35.31 -35.59 -8.84
CA GLU A 338 34.96 -34.34 -9.54
C GLU A 338 33.45 -34.22 -9.83
N ASN A 339 32.87 -33.06 -9.50
CA ASN A 339 31.67 -32.44 -10.10
C ASN A 339 30.57 -33.34 -10.71
N VAL A 340 29.95 -34.21 -9.91
CA VAL A 340 28.68 -34.85 -10.31
C VAL A 340 27.53 -33.86 -10.07
N VAL A 341 27.04 -33.26 -11.15
CA VAL A 341 25.76 -32.55 -11.17
C VAL A 341 24.67 -33.60 -10.97
N ASN A 342 24.09 -33.66 -9.77
CA ASN A 342 22.94 -34.52 -9.48
C ASN A 342 21.74 -34.06 -10.34
N GLU A 343 21.57 -34.65 -11.52
CA GLU A 343 20.31 -34.62 -12.26
C GLU A 343 19.29 -35.46 -11.48
N GLU A 344 18.41 -34.79 -10.71
CA GLU A 344 17.23 -35.44 -10.12
C GLU A 344 16.25 -35.80 -11.25
N SER A 345 16.40 -37.00 -11.81
CA SER A 345 15.37 -37.62 -12.64
C SER A 345 14.34 -38.32 -11.74
N ASP A 346 13.05 -38.11 -12.01
CA ASP A 346 11.94 -38.60 -11.17
C ASP A 346 11.61 -40.10 -11.39
N GLU A 347 12.23 -40.74 -12.37
CA GLU A 347 11.97 -42.13 -12.76
C GLU A 347 13.28 -42.87 -13.00
N GLU A 348 13.87 -43.37 -11.92
CA GLU A 348 15.09 -44.18 -11.98
C GLU A 348 14.76 -45.67 -11.76
N PHE A 349 15.23 -46.48 -12.70
CA PHE A 349 15.07 -47.92 -12.73
C PHE A 349 16.34 -48.59 -12.19
N THR A 350 16.21 -49.58 -11.31
CA THR A 350 17.31 -50.45 -10.87
C THR A 350 17.87 -51.24 -12.07
N ASP A 351 19.07 -51.83 -11.93
CA ASP A 351 19.64 -52.77 -12.93
C ASP A 351 18.68 -53.92 -13.31
N GLU A 352 17.75 -54.27 -12.41
CA GLU A 352 16.67 -55.25 -12.67
C GLU A 352 15.39 -54.69 -13.30
N GLY A 353 15.36 -53.41 -13.72
CA GLY A 353 14.16 -52.82 -14.28
C GLY A 353 13.03 -52.56 -13.25
N LYS A 354 13.33 -52.33 -11.97
CA LYS A 354 12.34 -51.89 -10.96
C LYS A 354 12.54 -50.42 -10.59
N LYS A 355 11.45 -49.67 -10.46
CA LYS A 355 11.49 -48.26 -10.04
C LYS A 355 12.02 -48.17 -8.60
N VAL A 356 13.02 -47.32 -8.34
CA VAL A 356 13.54 -47.13 -6.97
C VAL A 356 12.45 -46.53 -6.09
N GLU A 357 12.09 -47.22 -4.99
CA GLU A 357 11.04 -46.74 -4.08
C GLU A 357 11.49 -45.48 -3.34
N LYS A 358 10.60 -44.47 -3.31
CA LYS A 358 10.83 -43.23 -2.57
C LYS A 358 10.66 -43.47 -1.07
N SER A 359 11.45 -42.80 -0.24
CA SER A 359 11.24 -42.82 1.20
C SER A 359 9.86 -42.22 1.56
N LEU A 360 9.25 -42.72 2.63
CA LEU A 360 7.97 -42.20 3.15
C LEU A 360 8.07 -40.68 3.42
N GLN A 361 9.21 -40.23 3.94
CA GLN A 361 9.47 -38.81 4.20
C GLN A 361 9.45 -37.97 2.91
N ARG A 362 10.06 -38.46 1.81
CA ARG A 362 10.02 -37.79 0.51
C ARG A 362 8.61 -37.75 -0.06
N MET A 363 7.85 -38.84 0.08
CA MET A 363 6.47 -38.92 -0.41
C MET A 363 5.56 -37.91 0.31
N ILE A 364 5.59 -37.89 1.65
CA ILE A 364 4.81 -36.94 2.46
C ILE A 364 5.19 -35.50 2.10
N TRP A 365 6.50 -35.22 2.04
CA TRP A 365 6.98 -33.89 1.67
C TRP A 365 6.49 -33.46 0.29
N GLU A 366 6.56 -34.32 -0.73
CA GLU A 366 6.09 -33.99 -2.08
C GLU A 366 4.59 -33.66 -2.12
N VAL A 367 3.77 -34.44 -1.41
CA VAL A 367 2.32 -34.19 -1.34
C VAL A 367 2.03 -32.87 -0.64
N MET A 368 2.64 -32.63 0.52
CA MET A 368 2.46 -31.39 1.26
C MET A 368 2.96 -30.17 0.48
N HIS A 369 4.17 -30.24 -0.09
CA HIS A 369 4.78 -29.13 -0.83
C HIS A 369 3.99 -28.77 -2.09
N LYS A 370 3.52 -29.76 -2.85
CA LYS A 370 2.71 -29.53 -4.06
C LYS A 370 1.32 -29.01 -3.69
N GLY A 371 0.65 -29.64 -2.72
CA GLY A 371 -0.68 -29.24 -2.27
C GLY A 371 -0.70 -27.80 -1.72
N MET A 372 0.23 -27.49 -0.82
CA MET A 372 0.37 -26.15 -0.25
C MET A 372 0.79 -25.12 -1.32
N GLY A 373 1.66 -25.48 -2.25
CA GLY A 373 2.05 -24.61 -3.36
C GLY A 373 0.88 -24.20 -4.26
N VAL A 374 -0.01 -25.14 -4.60
CA VAL A 374 -1.22 -24.85 -5.39
C VAL A 374 -2.20 -23.98 -4.59
N LEU A 375 -2.42 -24.29 -3.31
CA LEU A 375 -3.27 -23.49 -2.43
C LEU A 375 -2.77 -22.04 -2.34
N LEU A 376 -1.46 -21.87 -2.11
CA LEU A 376 -0.81 -20.56 -2.05
C LEU A 376 -0.96 -19.78 -3.36
N LEU A 377 -0.81 -20.45 -4.52
CA LEU A 377 -1.03 -19.80 -5.81
C LEU A 377 -2.46 -19.27 -5.94
N VAL A 378 -3.47 -20.08 -5.63
CA VAL A 378 -4.88 -19.66 -5.71
C VAL A 378 -5.17 -18.49 -4.78
N LEU A 379 -4.74 -18.59 -3.52
CA LEU A 379 -4.94 -17.52 -2.54
C LEU A 379 -4.18 -16.25 -2.91
N GLY A 380 -2.95 -16.36 -3.44
CA GLY A 380 -2.16 -15.22 -3.89
C GLY A 380 -2.76 -14.49 -5.09
N LEU A 381 -3.32 -15.22 -6.06
CA LEU A 381 -4.06 -14.59 -7.17
C LEU A 381 -5.33 -13.87 -6.67
N TYR A 382 -6.04 -14.48 -5.72
CA TYR A 382 -7.18 -13.83 -5.06
C TYR A 382 -6.76 -12.56 -4.30
N GLU A 383 -5.63 -12.58 -3.58
CA GLU A 383 -5.14 -11.42 -2.85
C GLU A 383 -4.81 -10.25 -3.77
N VAL A 384 -4.18 -10.51 -4.92
CA VAL A 384 -3.91 -9.44 -5.89
C VAL A 384 -5.21 -8.89 -6.47
N GLN A 385 -6.16 -9.75 -6.83
CA GLN A 385 -7.48 -9.32 -7.33
C GLN A 385 -8.23 -8.46 -6.30
N SER A 386 -8.33 -8.93 -5.06
CA SER A 386 -9.01 -8.22 -3.97
C SER A 386 -8.28 -6.92 -3.59
N GLY A 387 -6.95 -6.92 -3.63
CA GLY A 387 -6.11 -5.74 -3.41
C GLY A 387 -6.31 -4.67 -4.48
N ILE A 388 -6.39 -5.05 -5.76
CA ILE A 388 -6.73 -4.14 -6.87
C ILE A 388 -8.11 -3.53 -6.65
N ALA A 389 -9.12 -4.34 -6.31
CA ALA A 389 -10.47 -3.86 -6.05
C ALA A 389 -10.52 -2.89 -4.85
N LEU A 390 -9.80 -3.20 -3.76
CA LEU A 390 -9.69 -2.31 -2.60
C LEU A 390 -8.99 -1.00 -2.97
N TYR A 391 -7.88 -1.07 -3.69
CA TYR A 391 -7.15 0.12 -4.14
C TYR A 391 -8.01 0.99 -5.06
N ALA A 392 -8.74 0.37 -6.00
CA ALA A 392 -9.65 1.05 -6.90
C ALA A 392 -10.79 1.74 -6.14
N SER A 393 -11.41 1.03 -5.19
CA SER A 393 -12.46 1.59 -4.33
C SER A 393 -12.00 2.80 -3.50
N ARG A 394 -10.70 2.87 -3.19
CA ARG A 394 -10.12 3.92 -2.33
C ARG A 394 -9.56 5.11 -3.12
N TYR A 395 -9.07 4.91 -4.36
CA TYR A 395 -8.27 5.92 -5.04
C TYR A 395 -8.58 6.16 -6.52
N SER A 396 -9.22 5.21 -7.23
CA SER A 396 -9.67 5.40 -8.61
C SER A 396 -10.53 4.21 -9.03
N PRO A 397 -11.83 4.37 -9.36
CA PRO A 397 -12.68 3.28 -9.84
C PRO A 397 -12.33 2.88 -11.29
N GLU A 398 -11.04 2.75 -11.61
CA GLU A 398 -10.56 2.34 -12.92
C GLU A 398 -10.65 0.83 -13.07
N THR A 399 -11.69 0.38 -13.77
CA THR A 399 -11.91 -1.03 -14.14
C THR A 399 -10.86 -1.58 -15.11
N SER A 400 -10.07 -0.72 -15.75
CA SER A 400 -9.05 -1.08 -16.74
C SER A 400 -7.94 -1.96 -16.15
N VAL A 401 -7.47 -1.65 -14.94
CA VAL A 401 -6.39 -2.40 -14.27
C VAL A 401 -6.87 -3.79 -13.86
N GLU A 402 -8.11 -3.90 -13.40
CA GLU A 402 -8.73 -5.18 -13.06
C GLU A 402 -8.86 -6.08 -14.29
N ILE A 403 -9.39 -5.54 -15.39
CA ILE A 403 -9.52 -6.27 -16.66
C ILE A 403 -8.14 -6.70 -17.18
N ALA A 404 -7.14 -5.82 -17.12
CA ALA A 404 -5.78 -6.13 -17.52
C ALA A 404 -5.17 -7.28 -16.69
N TYR A 405 -5.40 -7.28 -15.38
CA TYR A 405 -4.94 -8.34 -14.48
C TYR A 405 -5.62 -9.69 -14.79
N GLN A 406 -6.92 -9.69 -15.02
CA GLN A 406 -7.66 -10.91 -15.40
C GLN A 406 -7.18 -11.46 -16.75
N ALA A 407 -6.98 -10.59 -17.74
CA ALA A 407 -6.42 -10.97 -19.03
C ALA A 407 -4.99 -11.56 -18.88
N TRP A 408 -4.16 -10.96 -18.03
CA TRP A 408 -2.82 -11.46 -17.72
C TRP A 408 -2.83 -12.87 -17.12
N ILE A 409 -3.66 -13.11 -16.10
CA ILE A 409 -3.80 -14.45 -15.50
C ILE A 409 -4.32 -15.44 -16.54
N GLY A 410 -5.37 -15.06 -17.28
CA GLY A 410 -5.99 -15.94 -18.27
C GLY A 410 -5.00 -16.36 -19.36
N ALA A 411 -4.25 -15.41 -19.90
CA ALA A 411 -3.22 -15.69 -20.90
C ALA A 411 -2.08 -16.55 -20.33
N GLY A 412 -1.56 -16.20 -19.15
CA GLY A 412 -0.49 -16.96 -18.49
C GLY A 412 -0.88 -18.40 -18.20
N LEU A 413 -2.06 -18.62 -17.61
CA LEU A 413 -2.58 -19.95 -17.32
C LEU A 413 -2.80 -20.75 -18.61
N GLY A 414 -3.38 -20.12 -19.64
CA GLY A 414 -3.60 -20.74 -20.95
C GLY A 414 -2.31 -21.24 -21.59
N ILE A 415 -1.25 -20.42 -21.60
CA ILE A 415 0.06 -20.80 -22.13
C ILE A 415 0.66 -21.98 -21.37
N VAL A 416 0.64 -21.94 -20.03
CA VAL A 416 1.21 -23.01 -19.20
C VAL A 416 0.46 -24.33 -19.41
N LEU A 417 -0.88 -24.30 -19.49
CA LEU A 417 -1.69 -25.49 -19.75
C LEU A 417 -1.43 -26.07 -21.14
N LEU A 418 -1.32 -25.22 -22.17
CA LEU A 418 -0.98 -25.64 -23.53
C LEU A 418 0.40 -26.30 -23.59
N LEU A 419 1.42 -25.68 -22.97
CA LEU A 419 2.78 -26.23 -22.92
C LEU A 419 2.85 -27.52 -22.10
N PHE A 420 2.07 -27.62 -21.03
CA PHE A 420 1.98 -28.82 -20.22
C PHE A 420 1.30 -29.97 -20.98
N ALA A 421 0.22 -29.69 -21.71
CA ALA A 421 -0.42 -30.67 -22.58
C ALA A 421 0.54 -31.13 -23.68
N TYR A 422 1.25 -30.19 -24.31
CA TYR A 422 2.28 -30.48 -25.32
C TYR A 422 3.40 -31.36 -24.75
N SER A 423 3.94 -31.06 -23.57
CA SER A 423 4.99 -31.86 -22.95
C SER A 423 4.54 -33.30 -22.71
N LYS A 424 3.29 -33.49 -22.25
CA LYS A 424 2.70 -34.82 -22.06
C LYS A 424 2.46 -35.58 -23.36
N LEU A 425 2.11 -34.89 -24.45
CA LEU A 425 1.94 -35.52 -25.76
C LEU A 425 3.30 -35.95 -26.34
N ARG A 426 4.30 -35.07 -26.27
CA ARG A 426 5.66 -35.35 -26.76
C ARG A 426 6.31 -36.52 -26.03
N ASP A 427 6.11 -36.63 -24.72
CA ASP A 427 6.66 -37.73 -23.91
C ASP A 427 5.99 -39.09 -24.23
N ARG A 428 4.83 -39.11 -24.92
CA ARG A 428 4.15 -40.34 -25.37
C ARG A 428 4.58 -40.82 -26.76
N THR A 429 5.17 -39.96 -27.58
CA THR A 429 5.67 -40.36 -28.91
C THR A 429 6.94 -41.22 -28.75
N PRO A 430 6.96 -42.46 -29.27
CA PRO A 430 8.16 -43.29 -29.20
C PRO A 430 9.30 -42.61 -29.97
N LYS A 431 10.47 -42.54 -29.34
CA LYS A 431 11.68 -42.06 -30.01
C LYS A 431 12.02 -43.06 -31.12
N THR A 432 11.73 -42.72 -32.37
CA THR A 432 12.25 -43.47 -33.53
C THR A 432 13.76 -43.39 -33.48
N THR A 433 14.39 -44.56 -33.34
CA THR A 433 15.84 -44.76 -33.19
C THR A 433 16.57 -44.51 -34.50
#